data_AF-A0A951YGZ9-F1
#
_entry.id   AF-A0A951YGZ9-F1
#
_cell.length_a   1.000
_cell.length_b   1.000
_cell.length_c   1.000
_cell.angle_alpha   90.00
_cell.angle_beta   90.00
_cell.angle_gamma   90.00
#
_symmetry.space_group_name_H-M   'P 1'
#
loop_
_entity.id
_entity.type
_entity.pdbx_description
1 polymer ?
#
loop_
_entity_poly.entity_id
_entity_poly.type
_entity_poly.pdbx_seq_one_letter_code
_entity_poly.pdbx_strand_id
1 'polypeptide(L)'
;MLVAAACLTVALCMGTVGHAQRGAAPDMPVEQVVVGDKGHAVTAGPGNRLERFPIEVVAVQWEGGAGFPLVLVRAGGEFIAAAGGVAAGMSGSPVYVSTEAGDALLGAIGYVFPRADHDLALVTPIAVMRRALPGRMPPFVDVPGVGRAVPAATPVLMTGVSTRAAALLAPLFRDERVAPFVAQGGGTGPGSPSGAPGAADELGPGSALAVALAWGDVNIQAVGTVTAVEDGELLAFGHPFLGLGRVAYPVVPAEVTAIVASADVPFKLANAGGPILGTVEQDRPGAIAGRLGVEPPAILVELSLLGIGPSTSYSFSVPADDRLYPPVVGTGVLALLDRYLSATTGGYAEVAWEIALGSGERVNVLEQTNDATDIGYRAAVLAFSPLALLADNRFGESDVTRVSLAIRLDERQRVATLEEAVAEETTVAAGENAIVHLRLQPYRQPAIVRNVSVPIPADMEGELTLLIRGGDVPRDTGDAHVDEQEVDRPRSYPELLDALRQQVQASELVVEVVTPDGDVLRLLRTPFAFVVDGNERVTLEVVVAEDTDEGTGADGAENVGEDGDAAGGAGEEGAEDDER
;
A
#
# COMPACT_ATOMS: atom_id res chain seq x y z
N MET A 1 20.25 -73.85 -43.47
CA MET A 1 18.86 -73.54 -43.82
C MET A 1 18.40 -72.43 -42.89
N LEU A 2 18.13 -71.26 -43.46
CA LEU A 2 17.86 -70.00 -42.77
C LEU A 2 16.56 -70.06 -41.97
N VAL A 3 16.60 -69.58 -40.72
CA VAL A 3 15.43 -69.13 -39.96
C VAL A 3 15.26 -67.63 -40.27
N ALA A 4 14.23 -67.28 -41.02
CA ALA A 4 13.82 -65.91 -41.28
C ALA A 4 12.68 -65.54 -40.32
N ALA A 5 12.96 -64.65 -39.36
CA ALA A 5 11.96 -64.02 -38.52
C ALA A 5 11.34 -62.84 -39.28
N ALA A 6 10.07 -62.96 -39.66
CA ALA A 6 9.30 -61.89 -40.26
C ALA A 6 8.79 -60.94 -39.16
N CYS A 7 9.21 -59.67 -39.25
CA CYS A 7 8.81 -58.58 -38.37
C CYS A 7 7.33 -58.22 -38.57
N LEU A 8 6.57 -58.18 -37.48
CA LEU A 8 5.20 -57.66 -37.43
C LEU A 8 5.26 -56.12 -37.41
N THR A 9 4.82 -55.49 -38.48
CA THR A 9 4.69 -54.02 -38.60
C THR A 9 3.39 -53.59 -37.93
N VAL A 10 3.47 -52.97 -36.75
CA VAL A 10 2.35 -52.23 -36.15
C VAL A 10 2.37 -50.83 -36.78
N ALA A 11 1.41 -50.55 -37.65
CA ALA A 11 1.18 -49.22 -38.20
C ALA A 11 0.58 -48.33 -37.10
N LEU A 12 1.39 -47.45 -36.51
CA LEU A 12 0.93 -46.36 -35.67
C LEU A 12 0.15 -45.37 -36.54
N CYS A 13 -1.19 -45.37 -36.43
CA CYS A 13 -2.00 -44.25 -36.90
C CYS A 13 -1.79 -43.07 -35.93
N MET A 14 -0.76 -42.26 -36.18
CA MET A 14 -0.67 -40.93 -35.60
C MET A 14 -1.73 -40.05 -36.26
N GLY A 15 -2.93 -40.03 -35.66
CA GLY A 15 -3.89 -38.99 -35.92
C GLY A 15 -3.31 -37.68 -35.41
N THR A 16 -2.85 -36.83 -36.32
CA THR A 16 -2.56 -35.43 -36.03
C THR A 16 -3.87 -34.77 -35.63
N VAL A 17 -4.09 -34.59 -34.33
CA VAL A 17 -5.06 -33.62 -33.83
C VAL A 17 -4.48 -32.25 -34.14
N GLY A 18 -4.68 -31.80 -35.38
CA GLY A 18 -4.46 -30.41 -35.75
C GLY A 18 -5.43 -29.58 -34.92
N HIS A 19 -4.93 -28.92 -33.87
CA HIS A 19 -5.59 -27.76 -33.32
C HIS A 19 -5.59 -26.73 -34.44
N ALA A 20 -6.69 -26.65 -35.18
CA ALA A 20 -6.94 -25.51 -36.03
C ALA A 20 -6.98 -24.30 -35.09
N GLN A 21 -5.89 -23.53 -35.06
CA GLN A 21 -5.92 -22.15 -34.59
C GLN A 21 -6.98 -21.47 -35.46
N ARG A 22 -8.21 -21.35 -34.93
CA ARG A 22 -9.17 -20.39 -35.47
C ARG A 22 -8.48 -19.05 -35.28
N GLY A 23 -8.10 -18.40 -36.38
CA GLY A 23 -7.54 -17.05 -36.32
C GLY A 23 -8.47 -16.14 -35.52
N ALA A 24 -7.90 -15.14 -34.84
CA ALA A 24 -8.66 -14.13 -34.14
C ALA A 24 -9.73 -13.54 -35.10
N ALA A 25 -10.94 -13.32 -34.57
CA ALA A 25 -11.99 -12.67 -35.35
C ALA A 25 -11.49 -11.28 -35.79
N PRO A 26 -11.76 -10.85 -37.03
CA PRO A 26 -11.36 -9.52 -37.46
C PRO A 26 -12.05 -8.46 -36.61
N ASP A 27 -11.34 -7.35 -36.33
CA ASP A 27 -11.91 -6.20 -35.66
C ASP A 27 -13.02 -5.56 -36.53
N MET A 28 -14.16 -5.23 -35.92
CA MET A 28 -15.27 -4.52 -36.55
C MET A 28 -15.09 -3.01 -36.36
N PRO A 29 -14.91 -2.22 -37.45
CA PRO A 29 -14.89 -0.78 -37.37
C PRO A 29 -16.25 -0.25 -36.91
N VAL A 30 -16.25 0.63 -35.91
CA VAL A 30 -17.49 1.16 -35.34
C VAL A 30 -18.32 1.96 -36.36
N GLU A 31 -17.68 2.53 -37.38
CA GLU A 31 -18.30 3.23 -38.50
C GLU A 31 -19.13 2.31 -39.41
N GLN A 32 -18.91 1.00 -39.34
CA GLN A 32 -19.65 0.00 -40.11
C GLN A 32 -20.85 -0.58 -39.34
N VAL A 33 -21.01 -0.22 -38.07
CA VAL A 33 -22.08 -0.75 -37.20
C VAL A 33 -23.41 -0.09 -37.55
N VAL A 34 -24.43 -0.90 -37.77
CA VAL A 34 -25.79 -0.47 -38.10
C VAL A 34 -26.75 -0.84 -36.96
N VAL A 35 -27.70 0.03 -36.66
CA VAL A 35 -28.77 -0.26 -35.71
C VAL A 35 -29.58 -1.47 -36.20
N GLY A 36 -29.82 -2.42 -35.30
CA GLY A 36 -30.46 -3.71 -35.59
C GLY A 36 -29.47 -4.81 -35.98
N ASP A 37 -28.17 -4.51 -36.11
CA ASP A 37 -27.15 -5.55 -36.30
C ASP A 37 -27.21 -6.57 -35.17
N LYS A 38 -27.11 -7.84 -35.54
CA LYS A 38 -27.20 -8.95 -34.60
C LYS A 38 -25.85 -9.62 -34.43
N GLY A 39 -25.66 -10.21 -33.28
CA GLY A 39 -24.46 -10.94 -32.98
C GLY A 39 -24.56 -11.68 -31.66
N HIS A 40 -23.42 -11.82 -31.00
CA HIS A 40 -23.36 -12.48 -29.70
C HIS A 40 -22.22 -11.92 -28.86
N ALA A 41 -22.30 -12.14 -27.56
CA ALA A 41 -21.19 -11.91 -26.64
C ALA A 41 -20.83 -13.21 -25.91
N VAL A 42 -19.62 -13.26 -25.35
CA VAL A 42 -19.10 -14.45 -24.65
C VAL A 42 -18.60 -14.07 -23.26
N THR A 43 -18.98 -14.82 -22.24
CA THR A 43 -18.51 -14.60 -20.86
C THR A 43 -18.43 -15.89 -20.07
N ALA A 44 -17.56 -15.96 -19.07
CA ALA A 44 -17.52 -17.09 -18.14
C ALA A 44 -18.72 -17.02 -17.18
N GLY A 45 -19.56 -18.06 -17.21
CA GLY A 45 -20.60 -18.34 -16.22
C GLY A 45 -20.10 -19.23 -15.08
N PRO A 46 -20.99 -19.68 -14.17
CA PRO A 46 -20.64 -20.54 -13.05
C PRO A 46 -19.81 -21.77 -13.45
N GLY A 47 -18.76 -22.06 -12.69
CA GLY A 47 -17.78 -23.12 -12.98
C GLY A 47 -16.90 -22.81 -14.20
N ASN A 48 -16.78 -21.53 -14.56
CA ASN A 48 -16.04 -21.02 -15.74
C ASN A 48 -16.48 -21.59 -17.09
N ARG A 49 -17.70 -22.09 -17.19
CA ARG A 49 -18.27 -22.45 -18.49
C ARG A 49 -18.40 -21.19 -19.35
N LEU A 50 -17.84 -21.20 -20.55
CA LEU A 50 -18.03 -20.10 -21.49
C LEU A 50 -19.47 -20.10 -22.01
N GLU A 51 -20.16 -19.01 -21.75
CA GLU A 51 -21.56 -18.78 -22.12
C GLU A 51 -21.61 -17.80 -23.27
N ARG A 52 -22.28 -18.21 -24.35
CA ARG A 52 -22.55 -17.37 -25.51
C ARG A 52 -23.99 -16.90 -25.45
N PHE A 53 -24.22 -15.59 -25.53
CA PHE A 53 -25.56 -15.01 -25.49
C PHE A 53 -25.78 -14.02 -26.64
N PRO A 54 -27.00 -13.95 -27.20
CA PRO A 54 -27.30 -13.05 -28.30
C PRO A 54 -27.26 -11.58 -27.86
N ILE A 55 -26.85 -10.73 -28.79
CA ILE A 55 -26.95 -9.27 -28.67
C ILE A 55 -27.59 -8.68 -29.93
N GLU A 56 -28.22 -7.52 -29.77
CA GLU A 56 -28.70 -6.67 -30.86
C GLU A 56 -28.22 -5.24 -30.64
N VAL A 57 -27.68 -4.59 -31.68
CA VAL A 57 -27.24 -3.20 -31.65
C VAL A 57 -28.46 -2.28 -31.64
N VAL A 58 -28.54 -1.42 -30.64
CA VAL A 58 -29.65 -0.47 -30.45
C VAL A 58 -29.28 0.93 -30.94
N ALA A 59 -28.06 1.39 -30.64
CA ALA A 59 -27.59 2.73 -31.02
C ALA A 59 -26.06 2.82 -30.97
N VAL A 60 -25.51 3.85 -31.63
CA VAL A 60 -24.09 4.24 -31.49
C VAL A 60 -24.03 5.65 -30.92
N GLN A 61 -23.31 5.80 -29.81
CA GLN A 61 -23.06 7.07 -29.15
C GLN A 61 -21.69 7.60 -29.59
N TRP A 62 -21.71 8.63 -30.44
CA TRP A 62 -20.50 9.15 -31.10
C TRP A 62 -19.71 10.16 -30.27
N GLU A 63 -20.40 10.99 -29.51
CA GLU A 63 -19.80 12.12 -28.80
C GLU A 63 -19.78 11.90 -27.29
N GLY A 64 -18.66 12.26 -26.66
CA GLY A 64 -18.48 12.17 -25.21
C GLY A 64 -17.04 12.20 -24.68
N GLY A 65 -16.02 12.39 -25.54
CA GLY A 65 -14.62 12.57 -25.13
C GLY A 65 -13.78 11.30 -25.21
N ALA A 66 -12.78 11.16 -24.33
CA ALA A 66 -11.92 9.97 -24.30
C ALA A 66 -12.77 8.71 -24.01
N GLY A 67 -12.54 7.65 -24.77
CA GLY A 67 -13.31 6.41 -24.67
C GLY A 67 -14.54 6.31 -25.58
N PHE A 68 -14.85 7.36 -26.35
CA PHE A 68 -15.90 7.34 -27.38
C PHE A 68 -15.34 6.95 -28.75
N PRO A 69 -16.18 6.42 -29.66
CA PRO A 69 -17.61 6.15 -29.51
C PRO A 69 -17.92 4.95 -28.59
N LEU A 70 -19.18 4.80 -28.18
CA LEU A 70 -19.71 3.62 -27.47
C LEU A 70 -20.91 3.04 -28.21
N VAL A 71 -21.11 1.72 -28.16
CA VAL A 71 -22.24 1.06 -28.84
C VAL A 71 -23.23 0.52 -27.82
N LEU A 72 -24.48 0.99 -27.86
CA LEU A 72 -25.56 0.46 -27.05
C LEU A 72 -26.05 -0.85 -27.66
N VAL A 73 -26.04 -1.90 -26.85
CA VAL A 73 -26.55 -3.22 -27.22
C VAL A 73 -27.62 -3.68 -26.24
N ARG A 74 -28.53 -4.51 -26.72
CA ARG A 74 -29.45 -5.31 -25.92
C ARG A 74 -28.96 -6.75 -25.89
N ALA A 75 -28.60 -7.23 -24.71
CA ALA A 75 -28.31 -8.62 -24.43
C ALA A 75 -29.61 -9.41 -24.20
N GLY A 76 -29.59 -10.71 -24.46
CA GLY A 76 -30.74 -11.55 -24.22
C GLY A 76 -30.42 -13.04 -24.14
N GLY A 77 -31.44 -13.87 -24.27
CA GLY A 77 -31.33 -15.32 -24.16
C GLY A 77 -31.43 -15.84 -22.73
N GLU A 78 -31.52 -17.16 -22.59
CA GLU A 78 -31.79 -17.83 -21.30
C GLU A 78 -30.73 -17.52 -20.24
N PHE A 79 -29.46 -17.44 -20.63
CA PHE A 79 -28.36 -17.13 -19.72
C PHE A 79 -28.49 -15.73 -19.10
N ILE A 80 -28.75 -14.70 -19.91
CA ILE A 80 -28.90 -13.32 -19.44
C ILE A 80 -30.15 -13.17 -18.59
N ALA A 81 -31.26 -13.80 -18.99
CA ALA A 81 -32.49 -13.81 -18.19
C ALA A 81 -32.27 -14.47 -16.82
N ALA A 82 -31.54 -15.58 -16.76
CA ALA A 82 -31.20 -16.25 -15.50
C ALA A 82 -30.22 -15.45 -14.62
N ALA A 83 -29.32 -14.67 -15.23
CA ALA A 83 -28.40 -13.77 -14.54
C ALA A 83 -29.10 -12.51 -13.98
N GLY A 84 -30.32 -12.20 -14.43
CA GLY A 84 -31.02 -10.97 -14.11
C GLY A 84 -30.52 -9.75 -14.90
N GLY A 85 -29.90 -9.99 -16.07
CA GLY A 85 -29.30 -9.00 -16.95
C GLY A 85 -27.77 -9.10 -17.05
N VAL A 86 -27.16 -8.09 -17.66
CA VAL A 86 -25.70 -7.94 -17.76
C VAL A 86 -25.13 -7.59 -16.38
N ALA A 87 -24.20 -8.43 -15.90
CA ALA A 87 -23.68 -8.36 -14.54
C ALA A 87 -22.31 -7.65 -14.45
N ALA A 88 -22.06 -6.96 -13.34
CA ALA A 88 -20.71 -6.60 -12.92
C ALA A 88 -19.79 -7.84 -12.88
N GLY A 89 -18.56 -7.72 -13.38
CA GLY A 89 -17.67 -8.85 -13.66
C GLY A 89 -17.88 -9.51 -15.03
N MET A 90 -18.95 -9.19 -15.79
CA MET A 90 -19.00 -9.41 -17.24
C MET A 90 -18.29 -8.30 -18.02
N SER A 91 -17.79 -7.26 -17.35
CA SER A 91 -16.94 -6.25 -17.95
C SER A 91 -15.76 -6.91 -18.65
N GLY A 92 -15.59 -6.58 -19.93
CA GLY A 92 -14.57 -7.16 -20.80
C GLY A 92 -15.07 -8.34 -21.65
N SER A 93 -16.32 -8.79 -21.46
CA SER A 93 -16.90 -9.83 -22.31
C SER A 93 -16.89 -9.38 -23.77
N PRO A 94 -16.21 -10.11 -24.68
CA PRO A 94 -16.11 -9.73 -26.08
C PRO A 94 -17.49 -9.80 -26.74
N VAL A 95 -17.77 -8.80 -27.56
CA VAL A 95 -19.00 -8.65 -28.34
C VAL A 95 -18.65 -8.76 -29.81
N TYR A 96 -19.32 -9.66 -30.50
CA TYR A 96 -19.13 -9.89 -31.93
C TYR A 96 -20.41 -9.56 -32.68
N VAL A 97 -20.28 -8.91 -33.83
CA VAL A 97 -21.37 -8.69 -34.80
C VAL A 97 -21.23 -9.69 -35.94
N SER A 98 -22.33 -10.29 -36.36
CA SER A 98 -22.33 -11.24 -37.48
C SER A 98 -22.34 -10.49 -38.81
N THR A 99 -21.32 -10.71 -39.64
CA THR A 99 -21.17 -10.12 -40.98
C THR A 99 -21.26 -11.19 -42.07
N GLU A 100 -21.31 -10.80 -43.34
CA GLU A 100 -21.25 -11.75 -44.47
C GLU A 100 -19.96 -12.58 -44.48
N ALA A 101 -18.86 -12.03 -43.94
CA ALA A 101 -17.55 -12.69 -43.86
C ALA A 101 -17.38 -13.55 -42.59
N GLY A 102 -18.37 -13.56 -41.69
CA GLY A 102 -18.31 -14.21 -40.38
C GLY A 102 -18.44 -13.23 -39.23
N ASP A 103 -18.24 -13.72 -38.00
CA ASP A 103 -18.31 -12.90 -36.79
C ASP A 103 -17.08 -11.96 -36.72
N ALA A 104 -17.31 -10.67 -36.46
CA ALA A 104 -16.28 -9.64 -36.30
C ALA A 104 -16.34 -9.04 -34.89
N LEU A 105 -15.18 -8.80 -34.26
CA LEU A 105 -15.06 -8.31 -32.89
C LEU A 105 -15.38 -6.82 -32.82
N LEU A 106 -16.52 -6.47 -32.25
CA LEU A 106 -16.94 -5.08 -32.04
C LEU A 106 -16.20 -4.41 -30.89
N GLY A 107 -15.93 -5.15 -29.82
CA GLY A 107 -15.37 -4.60 -28.59
C GLY A 107 -15.78 -5.42 -27.39
N ALA A 108 -15.91 -4.78 -26.23
CA ALA A 108 -16.33 -5.45 -25.01
C ALA A 108 -17.39 -4.67 -24.22
N ILE A 109 -18.24 -5.40 -23.49
CA ILE A 109 -19.15 -4.81 -22.51
C ILE A 109 -18.32 -4.02 -21.48
N GLY A 110 -18.59 -2.72 -21.34
CA GLY A 110 -17.88 -1.84 -20.41
C GLY A 110 -18.79 -1.09 -19.43
N TYR A 111 -20.05 -0.84 -19.82
CA TYR A 111 -20.97 -0.01 -19.04
C TYR A 111 -22.34 -0.67 -18.91
N VAL A 112 -22.98 -0.41 -17.77
CA VAL A 112 -24.30 -0.91 -17.40
C VAL A 112 -25.20 0.24 -16.93
N PHE A 113 -26.50 -0.03 -16.79
CA PHE A 113 -27.49 0.95 -16.35
C PHE A 113 -28.06 0.55 -14.98
N PRO A 114 -27.57 1.15 -13.87
CA PRO A 114 -28.03 0.80 -12.53
C PRO A 114 -29.50 1.15 -12.32
N ARG A 115 -30.26 0.24 -11.68
CA ARG A 115 -31.70 0.41 -11.38
C ARG A 115 -32.55 0.73 -12.62
N ALA A 116 -32.16 0.18 -13.76
CA ALA A 116 -32.82 0.37 -15.04
C ALA A 116 -32.98 -0.99 -15.76
N ASP A 117 -33.06 -0.98 -17.09
CA ASP A 117 -33.10 -2.20 -17.90
C ASP A 117 -31.70 -2.84 -17.94
N HIS A 118 -31.51 -3.91 -17.17
CA HIS A 118 -30.23 -4.63 -17.07
C HIS A 118 -29.90 -5.46 -18.32
N ASP A 119 -30.83 -5.60 -19.27
CA ASP A 119 -30.53 -6.22 -20.57
C ASP A 119 -29.80 -5.25 -21.50
N LEU A 120 -29.69 -3.97 -21.15
CA LEU A 120 -28.93 -2.97 -21.90
C LEU A 120 -27.51 -2.82 -21.34
N ALA A 121 -26.55 -2.66 -22.26
CA ALA A 121 -25.17 -2.35 -21.93
C ALA A 121 -24.53 -1.46 -22.99
N LEU A 122 -23.49 -0.71 -22.63
CA LEU A 122 -22.61 -0.09 -23.63
C LEU A 122 -21.35 -0.93 -23.84
N VAL A 123 -21.02 -1.11 -25.10
CA VAL A 123 -19.82 -1.76 -25.59
C VAL A 123 -18.78 -0.69 -25.88
N THR A 124 -17.61 -0.84 -25.28
CA THR A 124 -16.41 -0.08 -25.64
C THR A 124 -15.81 -0.69 -26.89
N PRO A 125 -15.74 0.02 -28.02
CA PRO A 125 -15.27 -0.54 -29.29
C PRO A 125 -13.83 -1.02 -29.20
N ILE A 126 -13.50 -2.09 -29.95
CA ILE A 126 -12.18 -2.70 -29.92
C ILE A 126 -11.07 -1.71 -30.29
N ALA A 127 -11.34 -0.82 -31.26
CA ALA A 127 -10.42 0.23 -31.65
C ALA A 127 -10.12 1.24 -30.52
N VAL A 128 -11.06 1.47 -29.60
CA VAL A 128 -10.85 2.31 -28.42
C VAL A 128 -10.01 1.57 -27.40
N MET A 129 -10.35 0.31 -27.12
CA MET A 129 -9.66 -0.53 -26.15
C MET A 129 -8.17 -0.71 -26.51
N ARG A 130 -7.86 -1.00 -27.78
CA ARG A 130 -6.49 -1.23 -28.26
C ARG A 130 -5.59 0.01 -28.26
N ARG A 131 -6.15 1.23 -28.35
CA ARG A 131 -5.34 2.45 -28.46
C ARG A 131 -4.69 2.89 -27.14
N ALA A 132 -5.14 2.36 -25.99
CA ALA A 132 -4.62 2.71 -24.66
C ALA A 132 -4.42 4.24 -24.45
N LEU A 133 -5.33 5.06 -24.99
CA LEU A 133 -5.13 6.51 -25.09
C LEU A 133 -5.04 7.19 -23.71
N PRO A 134 -4.18 8.20 -23.53
CA PRO A 134 -4.22 9.05 -22.35
C PRO A 134 -5.52 9.85 -22.29
N GLY A 135 -6.06 10.04 -21.08
CA GLY A 135 -7.31 10.77 -20.83
C GLY A 135 -8.09 10.16 -19.67
N ARG A 136 -9.26 10.73 -19.36
CA ARG A 136 -10.23 10.17 -18.40
C ARG A 136 -11.52 9.89 -19.15
N MET A 137 -12.07 8.68 -19.05
CA MET A 137 -13.41 8.41 -19.58
C MET A 137 -14.43 9.20 -18.76
N PRO A 138 -15.54 9.67 -19.35
CA PRO A 138 -16.56 10.31 -18.54
C PRO A 138 -17.11 9.30 -17.54
N PRO A 139 -17.34 9.72 -16.28
CA PRO A 139 -17.77 8.83 -15.20
C PRO A 139 -19.18 8.25 -15.41
N PHE A 140 -19.92 8.79 -16.39
CA PHE A 140 -21.21 8.30 -16.85
C PHE A 140 -21.49 8.77 -18.28
N VAL A 141 -22.42 8.11 -18.95
CA VAL A 141 -22.91 8.46 -20.29
C VAL A 141 -24.43 8.53 -20.25
N ASP A 142 -25.01 9.68 -20.55
CA ASP A 142 -26.46 9.82 -20.62
C ASP A 142 -26.96 9.40 -22.01
N VAL A 143 -27.77 8.34 -22.05
CA VAL A 143 -28.35 7.79 -23.29
C VAL A 143 -29.81 8.24 -23.39
N PRO A 144 -30.18 9.05 -24.40
CA PRO A 144 -31.54 9.56 -24.57
C PRO A 144 -32.60 8.45 -24.59
N GLY A 145 -33.63 8.58 -23.76
CA GLY A 145 -34.74 7.62 -23.68
C GLY A 145 -34.45 6.30 -22.95
N VAL A 146 -33.19 6.07 -22.54
CA VAL A 146 -32.76 4.87 -21.80
C VAL A 146 -32.39 5.21 -20.36
N GLY A 147 -31.55 6.23 -20.18
CA GLY A 147 -31.08 6.66 -18.87
C GLY A 147 -29.56 6.80 -18.80
N ARG A 148 -29.02 6.80 -17.58
CA ARG A 148 -27.60 7.01 -17.31
C ARG A 148 -26.85 5.69 -17.26
N ALA A 149 -25.96 5.48 -18.23
CA ALA A 149 -24.98 4.41 -18.20
C ALA A 149 -23.78 4.81 -17.37
N VAL A 150 -23.16 3.84 -16.69
CA VAL A 150 -21.97 4.04 -15.87
C VAL A 150 -21.01 2.87 -16.09
N PRO A 151 -19.70 3.05 -15.86
CA PRO A 151 -18.77 1.92 -15.92
C PRO A 151 -19.30 0.77 -15.05
N ALA A 152 -19.25 -0.45 -15.59
CA ALA A 152 -19.61 -1.62 -14.80
C ALA A 152 -18.75 -1.65 -13.54
N ALA A 153 -19.37 -1.78 -12.37
CA ALA A 153 -18.60 -1.79 -11.13
C ALA A 153 -17.67 -3.00 -11.13
N THR A 154 -16.38 -2.79 -10.90
CA THR A 154 -15.42 -3.89 -10.77
C THR A 154 -15.64 -4.58 -9.42
N PRO A 155 -16.08 -5.85 -9.35
CA PRO A 155 -16.17 -6.58 -8.10
C PRO A 155 -14.77 -6.79 -7.54
N VAL A 156 -14.48 -6.20 -6.38
CA VAL A 156 -13.22 -6.43 -5.65
C VAL A 156 -13.52 -7.36 -4.50
N LEU A 157 -13.11 -8.61 -4.66
CA LEU A 157 -13.22 -9.65 -3.65
C LEU A 157 -12.09 -9.50 -2.65
N MET A 158 -12.44 -9.53 -1.38
CA MET A 158 -11.48 -9.39 -0.28
C MET A 158 -11.63 -10.57 0.67
N THR A 159 -10.62 -11.43 0.72
CA THR A 159 -10.54 -12.58 1.64
C THR A 159 -9.40 -12.36 2.63
N GLY A 160 -9.62 -12.77 3.88
CA GLY A 160 -8.69 -12.46 4.96
C GLY A 160 -8.68 -10.99 5.38
N VAL A 161 -9.61 -10.17 4.87
CA VAL A 161 -9.77 -8.73 5.19
C VAL A 161 -11.00 -8.53 6.08
N SER A 162 -10.91 -7.75 7.15
CA SER A 162 -12.08 -7.38 7.96
C SER A 162 -12.86 -6.22 7.31
N THR A 163 -14.14 -6.04 7.65
CA THR A 163 -14.94 -4.93 7.10
C THR A 163 -14.34 -3.55 7.40
N ARG A 164 -13.76 -3.39 8.60
CA ARG A 164 -13.10 -2.13 8.99
C ARG A 164 -11.76 -1.92 8.28
N ALA A 165 -11.00 -2.99 8.03
CA ALA A 165 -9.79 -2.90 7.24
C ALA A 165 -10.11 -2.52 5.78
N ALA A 166 -11.11 -3.14 5.17
CA ALA A 166 -11.56 -2.81 3.82
C ALA A 166 -11.94 -1.34 3.65
N ALA A 167 -12.45 -0.69 4.71
CA ALA A 167 -12.79 0.73 4.68
C ALA A 167 -11.57 1.66 4.49
N LEU A 168 -10.36 1.21 4.83
CA LEU A 168 -9.12 1.97 4.59
C LEU A 168 -8.81 2.15 3.10
N LEU A 169 -9.34 1.29 2.23
CA LEU A 169 -9.18 1.39 0.78
C LEU A 169 -10.22 2.29 0.11
N ALA A 170 -11.20 2.81 0.84
CA ALA A 170 -12.21 3.69 0.26
C ALA A 170 -11.64 4.90 -0.49
N PRO A 171 -10.56 5.58 -0.03
CA PRO A 171 -9.92 6.65 -0.79
C PRO A 171 -9.33 6.17 -2.12
N LEU A 172 -8.73 4.97 -2.15
CA LEU A 172 -8.14 4.38 -3.36
C LEU A 172 -9.20 4.14 -4.45
N PHE A 173 -10.42 3.79 -4.02
CA PHE A 173 -11.53 3.50 -4.94
C PHE A 173 -12.43 4.71 -5.23
N ARG A 174 -12.11 5.90 -4.73
CA ARG A 174 -13.02 7.07 -4.79
C ARG A 174 -13.36 7.52 -6.21
N ASP A 175 -12.38 7.46 -7.10
CA ASP A 175 -12.47 8.00 -8.45
C ASP A 175 -13.01 7.03 -9.49
N GLU A 176 -13.17 5.75 -9.11
CA GLU A 176 -13.58 4.67 -10.00
C GLU A 176 -14.73 3.84 -9.42
N ARG A 177 -15.41 3.08 -10.28
CA ARG A 177 -16.54 2.23 -9.83
C ARG A 177 -16.04 0.87 -9.41
N VAL A 178 -15.76 0.74 -8.13
CA VAL A 178 -15.41 -0.53 -7.48
C VAL A 178 -16.55 -0.96 -6.55
N ALA A 179 -16.90 -2.24 -6.61
CA ALA A 179 -17.83 -2.89 -5.69
C ALA A 179 -17.04 -3.80 -4.73
N PRO A 180 -16.67 -3.32 -3.53
CA PRO A 180 -15.93 -4.13 -2.57
C PRO A 180 -16.84 -5.20 -1.94
N PHE A 181 -16.38 -6.45 -1.94
CA PHE A 181 -17.04 -7.59 -1.29
C PHE A 181 -16.08 -8.26 -0.32
N VAL A 182 -16.33 -8.07 0.98
CA VAL A 182 -15.59 -8.79 2.02
C VAL A 182 -16.22 -10.17 2.20
N ALA A 183 -15.53 -11.21 1.77
CA ALA A 183 -15.94 -12.58 2.02
C ALA A 183 -15.40 -13.02 3.38
N GLN A 184 -16.30 -13.17 4.36
CA GLN A 184 -15.97 -13.80 5.65
C GLN A 184 -15.80 -15.30 5.45
N GLY A 185 -14.60 -15.72 5.05
CA GLY A 185 -14.19 -17.11 4.97
C GLY A 185 -12.92 -17.31 5.80
N GLY A 186 -12.93 -18.26 6.73
CA GLY A 186 -11.70 -18.78 7.33
C GLY A 186 -10.77 -19.20 6.21
N GLY A 187 -9.54 -18.69 6.23
CA GLY A 187 -8.62 -18.64 5.10
C GLY A 187 -8.76 -19.84 4.16
N THR A 188 -8.98 -19.56 2.88
CA THR A 188 -8.75 -20.57 1.85
C THR A 188 -7.26 -20.90 1.92
N GLY A 189 -6.93 -21.99 2.63
CA GLY A 189 -5.62 -22.60 2.53
C GLY A 189 -5.33 -22.92 1.05
N PRO A 190 -4.04 -23.00 0.67
CA PRO A 190 -3.67 -23.34 -0.69
C PRO A 190 -4.29 -24.71 -1.05
N GLY A 191 -5.16 -24.75 -2.06
CA GLY A 191 -5.63 -26.03 -2.62
C GLY A 191 -7.13 -26.31 -2.62
N SER A 192 -8.03 -25.31 -2.65
CA SER A 192 -9.35 -25.61 -3.21
C SER A 192 -9.18 -25.93 -4.70
N PRO A 193 -9.63 -27.09 -5.21
CA PRO A 193 -9.50 -27.42 -6.62
C PRO A 193 -10.33 -26.41 -7.41
N SER A 194 -9.68 -25.46 -8.06
CA SER A 194 -10.37 -24.51 -8.92
C SER A 194 -10.58 -25.11 -10.31
N GLY A 195 -11.78 -24.95 -10.88
CA GLY A 195 -12.02 -25.05 -12.32
C GLY A 195 -11.46 -23.83 -13.09
N ALA A 196 -10.71 -22.95 -12.43
CA ALA A 196 -10.04 -21.82 -13.06
C ALA A 196 -8.88 -22.28 -13.97
N PRO A 197 -8.65 -21.60 -15.11
CA PRO A 197 -7.47 -21.77 -15.93
C PRO A 197 -6.20 -21.73 -15.07
N GLY A 198 -5.49 -22.85 -15.00
CA GLY A 198 -4.28 -22.98 -14.17
C GLY A 198 -3.02 -22.46 -14.87
N ALA A 199 -3.13 -22.20 -16.17
CA ALA A 199 -2.05 -21.76 -17.04
C ALA A 199 -2.47 -20.57 -17.91
N ALA A 200 -1.50 -19.73 -18.26
CA ALA A 200 -1.73 -18.55 -19.09
C ALA A 200 -2.33 -18.90 -20.46
N ASP A 201 -1.89 -20.01 -21.06
CA ASP A 201 -2.33 -20.48 -22.39
C ASP A 201 -3.79 -20.96 -22.42
N GLU A 202 -4.43 -21.08 -21.24
CA GLU A 202 -5.84 -21.43 -21.10
C GLU A 202 -6.75 -20.18 -21.00
N LEU A 203 -6.19 -18.97 -20.89
CA LEU A 203 -6.95 -17.73 -20.96
C LEU A 203 -7.27 -17.37 -22.42
N GLY A 204 -8.56 -17.16 -22.70
CA GLY A 204 -9.03 -16.73 -24.01
C GLY A 204 -10.22 -15.78 -23.90
N PRO A 205 -10.71 -15.27 -25.04
CA PRO A 205 -11.86 -14.37 -25.08
C PRO A 205 -13.07 -14.92 -24.31
N GLY A 206 -13.57 -14.13 -23.35
CA GLY A 206 -14.67 -14.51 -22.47
C GLY A 206 -14.28 -15.21 -21.17
N SER A 207 -13.03 -15.65 -21.00
CA SER A 207 -12.55 -16.25 -19.74
C SER A 207 -12.62 -15.25 -18.58
N ALA A 208 -12.91 -15.75 -17.37
CA ALA A 208 -12.78 -14.94 -16.16
C ALA A 208 -11.31 -14.80 -15.76
N LEU A 209 -10.94 -13.61 -15.26
CA LEU A 209 -9.65 -13.34 -14.66
C LEU A 209 -9.83 -12.46 -13.44
N ALA A 210 -8.80 -12.38 -12.59
CA ALA A 210 -8.73 -11.32 -11.60
C ALA A 210 -7.41 -10.55 -11.66
N VAL A 211 -7.47 -9.30 -11.25
CA VAL A 211 -6.34 -8.39 -11.06
C VAL A 211 -6.11 -8.24 -9.56
N ALA A 212 -4.95 -8.63 -9.05
CA ALA A 212 -4.69 -8.63 -7.61
C ALA A 212 -3.97 -7.37 -7.13
N LEU A 213 -4.51 -6.75 -6.08
CA LEU A 213 -3.87 -5.67 -5.32
C LEU A 213 -3.16 -6.20 -4.07
N ALA A 214 -3.56 -7.37 -3.56
CA ALA A 214 -2.82 -8.13 -2.56
C ALA A 214 -3.05 -9.63 -2.77
N TRP A 215 -2.05 -10.46 -2.49
CA TRP A 215 -2.16 -11.93 -2.53
C TRP A 215 -1.28 -12.62 -1.47
N GLY A 216 -1.77 -13.72 -0.89
CA GLY A 216 -1.13 -14.44 0.22
C GLY A 216 -2.09 -14.65 1.38
N ASP A 217 -1.66 -14.34 2.61
CA ASP A 217 -2.53 -14.35 3.80
C ASP A 217 -3.69 -13.32 3.71
N VAL A 218 -3.52 -12.29 2.89
CA VAL A 218 -4.52 -11.27 2.55
C VAL A 218 -4.68 -11.25 1.04
N ASN A 219 -5.92 -11.32 0.56
CA ASN A 219 -6.20 -11.25 -0.88
C ASN A 219 -7.21 -10.14 -1.17
N ILE A 220 -6.86 -9.24 -2.10
CA ILE A 220 -7.69 -8.15 -2.59
C ILE A 220 -7.65 -8.23 -4.11
N GLN A 221 -8.74 -8.67 -4.75
CA GLN A 221 -8.73 -9.11 -6.15
C GLN A 221 -9.95 -8.59 -6.92
N ALA A 222 -9.70 -7.83 -7.98
CA ALA A 222 -10.70 -7.31 -8.91
C ALA A 222 -11.03 -8.33 -9.99
N VAL A 223 -12.29 -8.77 -10.09
CA VAL A 223 -12.71 -9.78 -11.06
C VAL A 223 -13.26 -9.12 -12.34
N GLY A 224 -12.88 -9.65 -13.50
CA GLY A 224 -13.44 -9.24 -14.78
C GLY A 224 -13.33 -10.34 -15.83
N THR A 225 -13.50 -9.96 -17.09
CA THR A 225 -13.51 -10.87 -18.22
C THR A 225 -12.45 -10.47 -19.26
N VAL A 226 -11.77 -11.48 -19.83
CA VAL A 226 -10.85 -11.33 -20.96
C VAL A 226 -11.63 -10.93 -22.20
N THR A 227 -11.21 -9.86 -22.88
CA THR A 227 -11.74 -9.45 -24.19
C THR A 227 -11.01 -10.18 -25.32
N ALA A 228 -9.69 -10.08 -25.34
CA ALA A 228 -8.86 -10.66 -26.38
C ALA A 228 -7.50 -11.08 -25.80
N VAL A 229 -6.94 -12.14 -26.40
CA VAL A 229 -5.55 -12.56 -26.20
C VAL A 229 -4.93 -12.80 -27.57
N GLU A 230 -3.91 -12.02 -27.91
CA GLU A 230 -3.25 -12.04 -29.23
C GLU A 230 -1.75 -11.98 -29.01
N ASP A 231 -1.02 -13.00 -29.47
CA ASP A 231 0.45 -13.07 -29.33
C ASP A 231 0.96 -12.85 -27.88
N GLY A 232 0.17 -13.26 -26.89
CA GLY A 232 0.46 -13.09 -25.46
C GLY A 232 0.05 -11.73 -24.89
N GLU A 233 -0.40 -10.78 -25.72
CA GLU A 233 -1.01 -9.53 -25.28
C GLU A 233 -2.43 -9.77 -24.78
N LEU A 234 -2.73 -9.24 -23.60
CA LEU A 234 -4.01 -9.35 -22.91
C LEU A 234 -4.77 -8.03 -23.01
N LEU A 235 -6.06 -8.12 -23.30
CA LEU A 235 -7.01 -7.01 -23.21
C LEU A 235 -8.24 -7.43 -22.40
N ALA A 236 -8.69 -6.63 -21.43
CA ALA A 236 -9.81 -6.97 -20.54
C ALA A 236 -10.59 -5.75 -20.00
N PHE A 237 -11.68 -6.03 -19.27
CA PHE A 237 -12.63 -5.09 -18.60
C PHE A 237 -13.46 -4.19 -19.53
N GLY A 238 -12.90 -3.61 -20.59
CA GLY A 238 -13.64 -2.66 -21.43
C GLY A 238 -13.95 -1.32 -20.73
N HIS A 239 -13.30 -1.05 -19.60
CA HIS A 239 -13.31 0.20 -18.82
C HIS A 239 -12.04 0.21 -17.92
N PRO A 240 -11.69 1.31 -17.24
CA PRO A 240 -10.53 1.32 -16.34
C PRO A 240 -10.86 0.57 -15.04
N PHE A 241 -9.84 0.05 -14.35
CA PHE A 241 -10.00 -0.48 -12.99
C PHE A 241 -9.83 0.63 -11.94
N LEU A 242 -8.61 1.16 -11.81
CA LEU A 242 -8.26 2.29 -10.94
C LEU A 242 -7.88 3.54 -11.76
N GLY A 243 -7.76 3.42 -13.08
CA GLY A 243 -7.45 4.52 -13.98
C GLY A 243 -6.03 5.07 -13.82
N LEU A 244 -5.11 4.28 -13.26
CA LEU A 244 -3.76 4.73 -12.88
C LEU A 244 -2.77 4.80 -14.06
N GLY A 245 -3.19 4.54 -15.29
CA GLY A 245 -2.33 4.67 -16.46
C GLY A 245 -1.31 3.54 -16.54
N ARG A 246 0.00 3.85 -16.47
CA ARG A 246 1.03 2.79 -16.43
C ARG A 246 1.02 2.13 -15.06
N VAL A 247 0.92 0.81 -15.04
CA VAL A 247 0.75 -0.01 -13.82
C VAL A 247 1.49 -1.35 -14.00
N ALA A 248 1.54 -2.16 -12.96
CA ALA A 248 2.08 -3.52 -13.00
C ALA A 248 1.25 -4.46 -12.12
N TYR A 249 -0.02 -4.67 -12.47
CA TYR A 249 -0.92 -5.47 -11.64
C TYR A 249 -0.84 -6.95 -12.03
N PRO A 250 -0.68 -7.89 -11.09
CA PRO A 250 -0.72 -9.30 -11.40
C PRO A 250 -2.10 -9.72 -11.89
N VAL A 251 -2.09 -10.48 -12.99
CA VAL A 251 -3.24 -11.20 -13.52
C VAL A 251 -3.21 -12.61 -12.92
N VAL A 252 -4.29 -13.00 -12.25
CA VAL A 252 -4.44 -14.32 -11.62
C VAL A 252 -5.71 -15.00 -12.14
N PRO A 253 -5.81 -16.34 -12.01
CA PRO A 253 -7.03 -17.06 -12.35
C PRO A 253 -8.21 -16.58 -11.51
N ALA A 254 -9.40 -16.61 -12.11
CA ALA A 254 -10.65 -16.46 -11.39
C ALA A 254 -11.64 -17.56 -11.81
N GLU A 255 -12.38 -18.09 -10.85
CA GLU A 255 -13.47 -19.03 -11.05
C GLU A 255 -14.80 -18.40 -10.64
N VAL A 256 -15.68 -18.20 -11.60
CA VAL A 256 -17.03 -17.72 -11.31
C VAL A 256 -17.80 -18.80 -10.56
N THR A 257 -18.17 -18.53 -9.32
CA THR A 257 -18.97 -19.44 -8.49
C THR A 257 -20.46 -19.27 -8.76
N ALA A 258 -20.91 -18.01 -8.87
CA ALA A 258 -22.31 -17.69 -9.09
C ALA A 258 -22.47 -16.32 -9.75
N ILE A 259 -23.66 -16.05 -10.28
CA ILE A 259 -24.10 -14.71 -10.65
C ILE A 259 -25.26 -14.34 -9.73
N VAL A 260 -25.11 -13.25 -8.99
CA VAL A 260 -26.08 -12.79 -8.00
C VAL A 260 -26.95 -11.72 -8.64
N ALA A 261 -28.25 -11.98 -8.74
CA ALA A 261 -29.22 -10.99 -9.19
C ALA A 261 -29.32 -9.83 -8.19
N SER A 262 -29.53 -8.62 -8.71
CA SER A 262 -29.63 -7.40 -7.90
C SER A 262 -30.58 -6.41 -8.56
N ALA A 263 -31.27 -5.62 -7.75
CA ALA A 263 -32.09 -4.51 -8.22
C ALA A 263 -31.26 -3.29 -8.63
N ASP A 264 -29.98 -3.24 -8.25
CA ASP A 264 -29.06 -2.18 -8.66
C ASP A 264 -28.29 -2.56 -9.93
N VAL A 265 -27.37 -3.54 -9.84
CA VAL A 265 -26.69 -4.20 -10.97
C VAL A 265 -26.36 -5.64 -10.53
N PRO A 266 -26.72 -6.69 -11.30
CA PRO A 266 -26.30 -8.06 -11.00
C PRO A 266 -24.76 -8.18 -10.95
N PHE A 267 -24.18 -9.16 -10.27
CA PHE A 267 -22.71 -9.27 -10.19
C PHE A 267 -22.22 -10.72 -10.13
N LYS A 268 -21.02 -10.97 -10.67
CA LYS A 268 -20.31 -12.24 -10.52
C LYS A 268 -19.72 -12.36 -9.11
N LEU A 269 -20.00 -13.48 -8.46
CA LEU A 269 -19.25 -13.95 -7.29
C LEU A 269 -18.20 -14.94 -7.81
N ALA A 270 -16.95 -14.75 -7.47
CA ALA A 270 -15.87 -15.61 -7.93
C ALA A 270 -14.94 -16.01 -6.78
N ASN A 271 -14.19 -17.08 -6.97
CA ASN A 271 -12.96 -17.32 -6.24
C ASN A 271 -11.82 -16.86 -7.14
N ALA A 272 -10.85 -16.14 -6.60
CA ALA A 272 -9.68 -15.70 -7.35
C ALA A 272 -8.41 -16.04 -6.56
N GLY A 273 -7.31 -16.24 -7.29
CA GLY A 273 -6.05 -16.69 -6.74
C GLY A 273 -5.50 -17.90 -7.48
N GLY A 274 -4.24 -18.23 -7.18
CA GLY A 274 -3.46 -19.18 -7.97
C GLY A 274 -2.15 -18.55 -8.45
N PRO A 275 -1.46 -19.19 -9.41
CA PRO A 275 -0.23 -18.64 -9.97
C PRO A 275 -0.48 -17.33 -10.71
N ILE A 276 0.51 -16.43 -10.72
CA ILE A 276 0.46 -15.24 -11.58
C ILE A 276 0.54 -15.69 -13.04
N LEU A 277 -0.46 -15.33 -13.83
CA LEU A 277 -0.56 -15.67 -15.25
C LEU A 277 0.04 -14.58 -16.14
N GLY A 278 0.21 -13.37 -15.62
CA GLY A 278 0.69 -12.23 -16.38
C GLY A 278 0.64 -10.92 -15.58
N THR A 279 0.83 -9.82 -16.30
CA THR A 279 0.80 -8.46 -15.75
C THR A 279 -0.07 -7.54 -16.59
N VAL A 280 -0.88 -6.71 -15.93
CA VAL A 280 -1.50 -5.53 -16.50
C VAL A 280 -0.46 -4.43 -16.51
N GLU A 281 -0.19 -3.87 -17.69
CA GLU A 281 0.80 -2.80 -17.89
C GLU A 281 0.15 -1.42 -18.08
N GLN A 282 -1.12 -1.42 -18.48
CA GLN A 282 -1.92 -0.23 -18.76
C GLN A 282 -3.31 -0.37 -18.16
N ASP A 283 -3.71 0.61 -17.35
CA ASP A 283 -5.05 0.81 -16.83
C ASP A 283 -5.58 2.14 -17.35
N ARG A 284 -6.30 2.06 -18.48
CA ARG A 284 -6.68 3.21 -19.31
C ARG A 284 -8.19 3.31 -19.42
N PRO A 285 -8.73 4.47 -19.80
CA PRO A 285 -10.17 4.68 -19.87
C PRO A 285 -10.94 3.58 -20.61
N GLY A 286 -10.43 3.08 -21.75
CA GLY A 286 -11.14 2.09 -22.54
C GLY A 286 -10.99 0.64 -22.08
N ALA A 287 -9.93 0.30 -21.34
CA ALA A 287 -9.60 -1.08 -20.99
C ALA A 287 -8.39 -1.15 -20.07
N ILE A 288 -8.20 -2.33 -19.47
CA ILE A 288 -6.89 -2.76 -19.01
C ILE A 288 -6.20 -3.55 -20.13
N ALA A 289 -4.89 -3.33 -20.29
CA ALA A 289 -4.06 -4.05 -21.26
C ALA A 289 -2.75 -4.51 -20.60
N GLY A 290 -2.23 -5.64 -21.04
CA GLY A 290 -1.08 -6.28 -20.41
C GLY A 290 -0.48 -7.41 -21.22
N ARG A 291 0.35 -8.24 -20.57
CA ARG A 291 0.98 -9.41 -21.19
C ARG A 291 0.91 -10.61 -20.28
N LEU A 292 0.58 -11.76 -20.87
CA LEU A 292 0.65 -13.06 -20.22
C LEU A 292 2.09 -13.58 -20.16
N GLY A 293 2.38 -14.43 -19.18
CA GLY A 293 3.70 -15.02 -18.96
C GLY A 293 4.75 -14.07 -18.38
N VAL A 294 4.39 -12.82 -18.06
CA VAL A 294 5.27 -11.82 -17.44
C VAL A 294 4.83 -11.59 -16.00
N GLU A 295 5.73 -11.84 -15.05
CA GLU A 295 5.48 -11.58 -13.63
C GLU A 295 5.76 -10.10 -13.30
N PRO A 296 4.83 -9.39 -12.64
CA PRO A 296 5.05 -8.01 -12.24
C PRO A 296 6.00 -7.90 -11.03
N PRO A 297 6.71 -6.76 -10.88
CA PRO A 297 7.40 -6.45 -9.64
C PRO A 297 6.40 -6.37 -8.47
N ALA A 298 6.79 -6.96 -7.34
CA ALA A 298 5.97 -7.03 -6.14
C ALA A 298 6.80 -6.74 -4.90
N ILE A 299 6.17 -6.14 -3.90
CA ILE A 299 6.73 -5.98 -2.56
C ILE A 299 6.24 -7.14 -1.71
N LEU A 300 7.17 -7.91 -1.16
CA LEU A 300 6.85 -8.93 -0.15
C LEU A 300 6.70 -8.26 1.22
N VAL A 301 5.56 -8.49 1.86
CA VAL A 301 5.26 -8.03 3.22
C VAL A 301 5.26 -9.22 4.15
N GLU A 302 6.13 -9.17 5.16
CA GLU A 302 6.21 -10.16 6.21
C GLU A 302 5.76 -9.52 7.52
N LEU A 303 4.81 -10.12 8.22
CA LEU A 303 4.28 -9.61 9.47
C LEU A 303 4.46 -10.64 10.57
N SER A 304 5.15 -10.28 11.64
CA SER A 304 5.27 -11.07 12.86
C SER A 304 4.53 -10.37 14.00
N LEU A 305 3.55 -11.05 14.57
CA LEU A 305 2.74 -10.58 15.70
C LEU A 305 3.14 -11.34 16.96
N LEU A 306 3.39 -10.60 18.05
CA LEU A 306 3.78 -11.17 19.34
C LEU A 306 3.25 -10.34 20.52
N GLY A 307 3.45 -10.88 21.73
CA GLY A 307 3.17 -10.19 23.00
C GLY A 307 1.82 -10.58 23.62
N ILE A 308 0.77 -10.74 22.80
CA ILE A 308 -0.55 -11.22 23.26
C ILE A 308 -0.81 -12.61 22.70
N GLY A 309 -0.78 -13.64 23.55
CA GLY A 309 -0.97 -15.01 23.10
C GLY A 309 0.24 -15.57 22.33
N PRO A 310 0.05 -16.57 21.45
CA PRO A 310 1.16 -17.19 20.73
C PRO A 310 1.71 -16.28 19.62
N SER A 311 3.02 -16.29 19.42
CA SER A 311 3.65 -15.60 18.29
C SER A 311 3.15 -16.19 16.97
N THR A 312 2.76 -15.34 16.03
CA THR A 312 2.22 -15.75 14.73
C THR A 312 2.84 -14.92 13.62
N SER A 313 3.19 -15.56 12.51
CA SER A 313 3.73 -14.89 11.33
C SER A 313 2.80 -15.06 10.13
N TYR A 314 2.74 -14.02 9.31
CA TYR A 314 1.95 -13.93 8.10
C TYR A 314 2.78 -13.35 6.96
N SER A 315 2.40 -13.65 5.72
CA SER A 315 2.98 -13.01 4.55
C SER A 315 1.97 -12.77 3.44
N PHE A 316 2.11 -11.63 2.78
CA PHE A 316 1.37 -11.30 1.58
C PHE A 316 2.22 -10.39 0.70
N SER A 317 1.89 -10.36 -0.58
CA SER A 317 2.56 -9.51 -1.57
C SER A 317 1.59 -8.48 -2.11
N VAL A 318 2.13 -7.34 -2.54
CA VAL A 318 1.40 -6.23 -3.16
C VAL A 318 2.15 -5.75 -4.42
N PRO A 319 1.47 -5.15 -5.42
CA PRO A 319 2.15 -4.56 -6.56
C PRO A 319 3.15 -3.50 -6.11
N ALA A 320 4.35 -3.48 -6.72
CA ALA A 320 5.36 -2.47 -6.47
C ALA A 320 5.00 -1.16 -7.21
N ASP A 321 4.00 -0.46 -6.69
CA ASP A 321 3.52 0.84 -7.19
C ASP A 321 3.33 1.78 -6.00
N ASP A 322 4.07 2.90 -5.99
CA ASP A 322 4.09 3.91 -4.91
C ASP A 322 2.67 4.43 -4.58
N ARG A 323 1.76 4.40 -5.54
CA ARG A 323 0.37 4.87 -5.36
C ARG A 323 -0.53 3.83 -4.69
N LEU A 324 -0.07 2.58 -4.58
CA LEU A 324 -0.89 1.43 -4.13
C LEU A 324 -0.36 0.77 -2.87
N TYR A 325 0.94 0.49 -2.79
CA TYR A 325 1.44 -0.36 -1.71
C TYR A 325 1.18 0.24 -0.32
N PRO A 326 1.30 1.56 -0.05
CA PRO A 326 1.09 2.06 1.31
C PRO A 326 -0.32 1.75 1.87
N PRO A 327 -1.44 2.17 1.23
CA PRO A 327 -2.78 1.90 1.77
C PRO A 327 -3.13 0.41 1.75
N VAL A 328 -2.61 -0.38 0.80
CA VAL A 328 -2.84 -1.83 0.76
C VAL A 328 -2.12 -2.55 1.89
N VAL A 329 -0.86 -2.18 2.18
CA VAL A 329 -0.11 -2.75 3.31
C VAL A 329 -0.79 -2.41 4.64
N GLY A 330 -1.17 -1.15 4.87
CA GLY A 330 -1.90 -0.76 6.09
C GLY A 330 -3.21 -1.54 6.26
N THR A 331 -3.94 -1.75 5.16
CA THR A 331 -5.15 -2.58 5.14
C THR A 331 -4.87 -4.03 5.50
N GLY A 332 -3.83 -4.64 4.91
CA GLY A 332 -3.42 -6.01 5.21
C GLY A 332 -2.97 -6.19 6.66
N VAL A 333 -2.20 -5.24 7.20
CA VAL A 333 -1.78 -5.25 8.61
C VAL A 333 -2.98 -5.16 9.55
N LEU A 334 -3.94 -4.26 9.32
CA LEU A 334 -5.14 -4.17 10.15
C LEU A 334 -5.97 -5.45 10.10
N ALA A 335 -6.13 -6.02 8.91
CA ALA A 335 -6.86 -7.26 8.73
C ALA A 335 -6.25 -8.44 9.51
N LEU A 336 -4.92 -8.55 9.51
CA LEU A 336 -4.18 -9.59 10.23
C LEU A 336 -4.16 -9.35 11.74
N LEU A 337 -4.09 -8.09 12.18
CA LEU A 337 -4.25 -7.71 13.59
C LEU A 337 -5.66 -8.03 14.10
N ASP A 338 -6.69 -7.77 13.32
CA ASP A 338 -8.07 -8.11 13.67
C ASP A 338 -8.25 -9.63 13.85
N ARG A 339 -7.62 -10.42 12.97
CA ARG A 339 -7.58 -11.88 13.07
C ARG A 339 -6.86 -12.33 14.33
N TYR A 340 -5.70 -11.74 14.61
CA TYR A 340 -4.85 -12.11 15.73
C TYR A 340 -5.47 -11.77 17.09
N LEU A 341 -5.95 -10.53 17.25
CA LEU A 341 -6.56 -10.05 18.48
C LEU A 341 -7.96 -10.63 18.70
N SER A 342 -8.71 -10.88 17.61
CA SER A 342 -10.13 -11.31 17.65
C SER A 342 -11.02 -10.38 18.50
N ALA A 343 -10.58 -9.14 18.74
CA ALA A 343 -11.26 -8.15 19.55
C ALA A 343 -10.75 -6.73 19.21
N THR A 344 -11.59 -5.73 19.44
CA THR A 344 -11.21 -4.32 19.44
C THR A 344 -10.97 -3.90 20.88
N THR A 345 -9.71 -3.67 21.25
CA THR A 345 -9.32 -3.32 22.61
C THR A 345 -8.26 -2.23 22.61
N GLY A 346 -8.23 -1.44 23.69
CA GLY A 346 -7.10 -0.57 23.97
C GLY A 346 -5.85 -1.38 24.34
N GLY A 347 -4.71 -0.69 24.41
CA GLY A 347 -3.44 -1.29 24.74
C GLY A 347 -2.27 -0.45 24.27
N TYR A 348 -1.13 -1.10 24.16
CA TYR A 348 0.12 -0.55 23.67
C TYR A 348 0.70 -1.44 22.57
N ALA A 349 1.35 -0.83 21.58
CA ALA A 349 2.01 -1.52 20.51
C ALA A 349 3.39 -0.92 20.27
N GLU A 350 4.35 -1.78 19.97
CA GLU A 350 5.63 -1.44 19.39
C GLU A 350 5.67 -2.02 17.98
N VAL A 351 5.94 -1.17 17.00
CA VAL A 351 6.00 -1.54 15.59
C VAL A 351 7.44 -1.31 15.14
N ALA A 352 8.09 -2.37 14.68
CA ALA A 352 9.43 -2.33 14.12
C ALA A 352 9.36 -2.69 12.63
N TRP A 353 9.98 -1.87 11.80
CA TRP A 353 10.10 -2.09 10.35
C TRP A 353 11.55 -2.43 10.01
N GLU A 354 11.73 -3.37 9.09
CA GLU A 354 12.88 -3.44 8.20
C GLU A 354 12.36 -3.26 6.77
N ILE A 355 12.69 -2.13 6.14
CA ILE A 355 12.32 -1.83 4.74
C ILE A 355 13.56 -2.04 3.88
N ALA A 356 13.52 -3.01 2.97
CA ALA A 356 14.60 -3.29 2.04
C ALA A 356 14.37 -2.58 0.70
N LEU A 357 15.40 -1.88 0.22
CA LEU A 357 15.38 -1.16 -1.04
C LEU A 357 16.13 -1.95 -2.14
N GLY A 358 15.81 -1.69 -3.41
CA GLY A 358 16.48 -2.32 -4.56
C GLY A 358 17.96 -1.97 -4.67
N SER A 359 18.39 -0.86 -4.06
CA SER A 359 19.81 -0.51 -3.86
C SER A 359 20.58 -1.50 -2.96
N GLY A 360 19.87 -2.35 -2.20
CA GLY A 360 20.44 -3.21 -1.15
C GLY A 360 20.50 -2.55 0.24
N GLU A 361 20.17 -1.27 0.33
CA GLU A 361 20.06 -0.55 1.60
C GLU A 361 18.84 -1.01 2.41
N ARG A 362 18.94 -0.90 3.74
CA ARG A 362 17.84 -1.18 4.67
C ARG A 362 17.55 0.03 5.54
N VAL A 363 16.26 0.31 5.72
CA VAL A 363 15.76 1.31 6.65
C VAL A 363 15.09 0.59 7.80
N ASN A 364 15.62 0.78 9.01
CA ASN A 364 15.03 0.27 10.22
C ASN A 364 14.33 1.42 10.93
N VAL A 365 13.06 1.23 11.25
CA VAL A 365 12.24 2.19 11.99
C VAL A 365 11.68 1.48 13.21
N LEU A 366 11.55 2.20 14.32
CA LEU A 366 10.91 1.72 15.53
C LEU A 366 9.97 2.80 16.03
N GLU A 367 8.71 2.44 16.21
CA GLU A 367 7.69 3.33 16.75
C GLU A 367 6.90 2.62 17.83
N GLN A 368 6.32 3.41 18.72
CA GLN A 368 5.40 2.92 19.73
C GLN A 368 4.11 3.71 19.65
N THR A 369 3.03 3.09 20.08
CA THR A 369 1.75 3.79 20.23
C THR A 369 0.96 3.19 21.37
N ASN A 370 0.04 4.00 21.89
CA ASN A 370 -0.92 3.60 22.88
C ASN A 370 -2.30 4.06 22.39
N ASP A 371 -3.30 3.21 22.57
CA ASP A 371 -4.69 3.60 22.33
C ASP A 371 -5.56 3.13 23.48
N ALA A 372 -6.53 3.95 23.87
CA ALA A 372 -7.45 3.59 24.93
C ALA A 372 -8.49 2.53 24.50
N THR A 373 -8.72 2.38 23.19
CA THR A 373 -9.88 1.67 22.63
C THR A 373 -9.57 0.69 21.52
N ASP A 374 -8.59 0.97 20.65
CA ASP A 374 -8.31 0.19 19.44
C ASP A 374 -6.83 0.22 19.06
N ILE A 375 -6.03 -0.56 19.78
CA ILE A 375 -4.59 -0.64 19.54
C ILE A 375 -4.27 -1.26 18.18
N GLY A 376 -5.11 -2.18 17.69
CA GLY A 376 -4.94 -2.81 16.37
C GLY A 376 -5.03 -1.79 15.24
N TYR A 377 -6.03 -0.89 15.29
CA TYR A 377 -6.15 0.19 14.31
C TYR A 377 -4.97 1.17 14.37
N ARG A 378 -4.57 1.62 15.57
CA ARG A 378 -3.43 2.54 15.71
C ARG A 378 -2.12 1.96 15.22
N ALA A 379 -1.84 0.68 15.53
CA ALA A 379 -0.66 0.00 15.02
C ALA A 379 -0.66 -0.13 13.50
N ALA A 380 -1.82 -0.39 12.87
CA ALA A 380 -1.94 -0.45 11.42
C ALA A 380 -1.75 0.93 10.74
N VAL A 381 -2.23 2.02 11.36
CA VAL A 381 -1.96 3.39 10.88
C VAL A 381 -0.47 3.70 10.95
N LEU A 382 0.23 3.31 12.02
CA LEU A 382 1.68 3.44 12.06
C LEU A 382 2.35 2.64 10.94
N ALA A 383 1.93 1.39 10.70
CA ALA A 383 2.50 0.52 9.67
C ALA A 383 2.46 1.15 8.27
N PHE A 384 1.49 2.04 8.02
CA PHE A 384 1.34 2.80 6.78
C PHE A 384 2.34 3.99 6.65
N SER A 385 2.69 4.67 7.74
CA SER A 385 3.32 6.01 7.67
C SER A 385 4.71 6.05 7.00
N PRO A 386 5.69 5.21 7.37
CA PRO A 386 7.02 5.23 6.72
C PRO A 386 6.93 4.89 5.22
N LEU A 387 6.01 3.99 4.87
CA LEU A 387 5.74 3.56 3.50
C LEU A 387 5.16 4.70 2.65
N ALA A 388 4.25 5.49 3.22
CA ALA A 388 3.69 6.66 2.57
C ALA A 388 4.73 7.78 2.37
N LEU A 389 5.60 8.03 3.35
CA LEU A 389 6.69 9.01 3.22
C LEU A 389 7.67 8.64 2.10
N LEU A 390 7.98 7.35 1.95
CA LEU A 390 8.79 6.84 0.85
C LEU A 390 8.04 6.93 -0.49
N ALA A 391 6.74 6.62 -0.53
CA ALA A 391 5.96 6.66 -1.77
C ALA A 391 5.73 8.09 -2.30
N ASP A 392 5.44 9.05 -1.41
CA ASP A 392 5.08 10.42 -1.76
C ASP A 392 6.31 11.35 -1.92
N ASN A 393 7.52 10.77 -1.89
CA ASN A 393 8.75 11.55 -1.94
C ASN A 393 8.99 12.21 -3.32
N ARG A 394 9.75 13.32 -3.33
CA ARG A 394 10.05 14.09 -4.55
C ARG A 394 11.39 13.76 -5.22
N PHE A 395 12.19 12.87 -4.63
CA PHE A 395 13.57 12.61 -5.03
C PHE A 395 13.71 11.48 -6.05
N GLY A 396 12.76 10.55 -6.09
CA GLY A 396 12.75 9.43 -7.03
C GLY A 396 11.70 8.36 -6.66
N GLU A 397 11.68 7.26 -7.41
CA GLU A 397 10.89 6.07 -7.06
C GLU A 397 11.36 5.51 -5.70
N SER A 398 10.42 4.99 -4.91
CA SER A 398 10.74 4.46 -3.56
C SER A 398 11.68 3.25 -3.58
N ASP A 399 11.70 2.49 -4.69
CA ASP A 399 12.49 1.27 -4.89
C ASP A 399 12.34 0.26 -3.73
N VAL A 400 11.19 0.25 -3.05
CA VAL A 400 10.90 -0.71 -1.97
C VAL A 400 10.72 -2.10 -2.57
N THR A 401 11.38 -3.11 -2.00
CA THR A 401 11.34 -4.50 -2.48
C THR A 401 10.80 -5.48 -1.44
N ARG A 402 11.00 -5.20 -0.15
CA ARG A 402 10.49 -5.99 0.97
C ARG A 402 10.19 -5.09 2.16
N VAL A 403 9.12 -5.42 2.87
CA VAL A 403 8.75 -4.80 4.15
C VAL A 403 8.57 -5.91 5.18
N SER A 404 9.45 -5.95 6.18
CA SER A 404 9.30 -6.86 7.32
C SER A 404 8.85 -6.06 8.54
N LEU A 405 7.71 -6.44 9.11
CA LEU A 405 7.05 -5.81 10.25
C LEU A 405 7.06 -6.76 11.44
N ALA A 406 7.58 -6.30 12.58
CA ALA A 406 7.39 -6.96 13.86
C ALA A 406 6.53 -6.07 14.75
N ILE A 407 5.32 -6.53 15.09
CA ILE A 407 4.40 -5.82 15.96
C ILE A 407 4.28 -6.57 17.29
N ARG A 408 4.74 -5.92 18.36
CA ARG A 408 4.63 -6.43 19.72
C ARG A 408 3.52 -5.69 20.45
N LEU A 409 2.50 -6.44 20.86
CA LEU A 409 1.29 -5.93 21.49
C LEU A 409 1.32 -6.17 23.01
N ASP A 410 0.71 -5.26 23.77
CA ASP A 410 0.44 -5.39 25.20
C ASP A 410 -1.00 -4.93 25.46
N GLU A 411 -1.78 -5.74 26.18
CA GLU A 411 -3.15 -5.39 26.56
C GLU A 411 -3.19 -4.20 27.53
N ARG A 412 -2.09 -3.96 28.25
CA ARG A 412 -1.98 -2.83 29.17
C ARG A 412 -1.59 -1.59 28.39
N GLN A 413 -2.33 -0.52 28.63
CA GLN A 413 -1.89 0.79 28.21
C GLN A 413 -0.59 1.17 28.92
N ARG A 414 0.41 1.56 28.14
CA ARG A 414 1.73 2.02 28.58
C ARG A 414 1.91 3.43 28.08
N VAL A 415 1.21 4.34 28.75
CA VAL A 415 1.25 5.79 28.52
C VAL A 415 1.39 6.51 29.86
N ALA A 416 2.06 7.66 29.87
CA ALA A 416 2.07 8.58 30.99
C ALA A 416 1.84 10.02 30.50
N THR A 417 0.94 10.72 31.17
CA THR A 417 0.72 12.16 30.93
C THR A 417 1.81 12.95 31.65
N LEU A 418 2.45 13.88 30.95
CA LEU A 418 3.25 14.94 31.54
C LEU A 418 2.31 15.95 32.21
N GLU A 419 2.31 15.97 33.54
CA GLU A 419 1.43 16.86 34.33
C GLU A 419 2.10 18.18 34.69
N GLU A 420 3.43 18.18 34.82
CA GLU A 420 4.18 19.34 35.28
C GLU A 420 5.66 19.21 34.90
N ALA A 421 6.31 20.33 34.58
CA ALA A 421 7.75 20.44 34.46
C ALA A 421 8.23 21.71 35.20
N VAL A 422 9.22 21.55 36.08
CA VAL A 422 9.73 22.65 36.92
C VAL A 422 11.25 22.63 36.91
N ALA A 423 11.88 23.75 36.58
CA ALA A 423 13.33 23.88 36.71
C ALA A 423 13.75 23.95 38.18
N GLU A 424 14.86 23.31 38.51
CA GLU A 424 15.48 23.39 39.83
C GLU A 424 15.92 24.84 40.14
N GLU A 425 16.47 25.52 39.13
CA GLU A 425 16.84 26.93 39.19
C GLU A 425 16.25 27.69 38.01
N THR A 426 15.83 28.94 38.22
CA THR A 426 15.31 29.80 37.14
C THR A 426 16.42 30.53 36.39
N THR A 427 17.68 30.37 36.81
CA THR A 427 18.84 31.02 36.21
C THR A 427 19.94 29.99 36.02
N VAL A 428 20.50 29.91 34.82
CA VAL A 428 21.50 28.91 34.45
C VAL A 428 22.60 29.59 33.64
N ALA A 429 23.87 29.23 33.86
CA ALA A 429 24.95 29.79 33.04
C ALA A 429 24.97 29.15 31.64
N ALA A 430 25.27 29.94 30.62
CA ALA A 430 25.45 29.45 29.25
C ALA A 430 26.52 28.34 29.22
N GLY A 431 26.24 27.23 28.56
CA GLY A 431 27.13 26.05 28.54
C GLY A 431 26.93 25.05 29.69
N GLU A 432 26.14 25.39 30.71
CA GLU A 432 25.79 24.47 31.80
C GLU A 432 24.51 23.67 31.54
N ASN A 433 24.15 22.79 32.47
CA ASN A 433 22.94 21.98 32.38
C ASN A 433 21.83 22.53 33.28
N ALA A 434 20.66 22.80 32.69
CA ALA A 434 19.46 23.07 33.47
C ALA A 434 18.83 21.75 33.95
N ILE A 435 18.66 21.59 35.26
CA ILE A 435 17.94 20.43 35.82
C ILE A 435 16.45 20.74 35.84
N VAL A 436 15.65 19.89 35.18
CA VAL A 436 14.19 20.01 35.15
C VAL A 436 13.55 18.78 35.79
N HIS A 437 12.70 19.01 36.79
CA HIS A 437 11.87 18.02 37.45
C HIS A 437 10.56 17.84 36.68
N LEU A 438 10.33 16.63 36.20
CA LEU A 438 9.14 16.25 35.45
C LEU A 438 8.24 15.42 36.34
N ARG A 439 6.98 15.81 36.46
CA ARG A 439 5.92 15.03 37.08
C ARG A 439 5.14 14.31 35.98
N LEU A 440 5.28 12.99 35.96
CA LEU A 440 4.60 12.11 35.01
C LEU A 440 3.54 11.29 35.74
N GLN A 441 2.36 11.13 35.13
CA GLN A 441 1.25 10.34 35.66
C GLN A 441 1.00 9.13 34.74
N PRO A 442 1.68 7.98 34.97
CA PRO A 442 1.42 6.78 34.19
C PRO A 442 -0.01 6.27 34.39
N TYR A 443 -0.59 5.71 33.34
CA TYR A 443 -1.99 5.27 33.35
C TYR A 443 -2.25 4.23 34.45
N ARG A 444 -3.17 4.58 35.37
CA ARG A 444 -3.57 3.77 36.53
C ARG A 444 -2.41 3.35 37.46
N GLN A 445 -1.36 4.17 37.55
CA GLN A 445 -0.24 3.96 38.47
C GLN A 445 0.03 5.23 39.28
N PRO A 446 0.81 5.18 40.38
CA PRO A 446 1.23 6.38 41.08
C PRO A 446 2.05 7.31 40.18
N ALA A 447 1.92 8.63 40.38
CA ALA A 447 2.78 9.61 39.73
C ALA A 447 4.25 9.35 40.04
N ILE A 448 5.12 9.62 39.06
CA ILE A 448 6.56 9.51 39.20
C ILE A 448 7.20 10.87 38.92
N VAL A 449 8.29 11.16 39.62
CA VAL A 449 9.15 12.32 39.34
C VAL A 449 10.42 11.83 38.63
N ARG A 450 10.81 12.53 37.58
CA ARG A 450 12.01 12.27 36.80
C ARG A 450 12.77 13.57 36.57
N ASN A 451 14.08 13.53 36.77
CA ASN A 451 14.93 14.68 36.54
C ASN A 451 15.59 14.50 35.17
N VAL A 452 15.52 15.53 34.34
CA VAL A 452 16.27 15.60 33.08
C VAL A 452 17.30 16.71 33.18
N SER A 453 18.50 16.44 32.67
CA SER A 453 19.60 17.39 32.60
C SER A 453 19.67 17.94 31.19
N VAL A 454 19.18 19.16 31.00
CA VAL A 454 19.05 19.80 29.69
C VAL A 454 20.33 20.61 29.42
N PRO A 455 21.14 20.25 28.41
CA PRO A 455 22.34 21.02 28.07
C PRO A 455 21.95 22.35 27.43
N ILE A 456 22.36 23.46 28.04
CA ILE A 456 22.16 24.80 27.51
C ILE A 456 23.38 25.16 26.63
N PRO A 457 23.18 25.50 25.35
CA PRO A 457 24.27 25.92 24.47
C PRO A 457 25.04 27.12 25.04
N ALA A 458 26.35 27.18 24.78
CA ALA A 458 27.24 28.21 25.31
C ALA A 458 27.05 29.59 24.65
N ASP A 459 26.34 29.64 23.53
CA ASP A 459 26.03 30.82 22.73
C ASP A 459 24.63 31.39 23.00
N MET A 460 23.89 30.82 23.96
CA MET A 460 22.57 31.31 24.37
C MET A 460 22.66 32.25 25.57
N GLU A 461 21.88 33.33 25.55
CA GLU A 461 21.79 34.33 26.63
C GLU A 461 20.36 34.88 26.72
N GLY A 462 19.97 35.34 27.91
CA GLY A 462 18.67 35.95 28.19
C GLY A 462 17.55 34.95 28.45
N GLU A 463 16.30 35.39 28.29
CA GLU A 463 15.12 34.57 28.56
C GLU A 463 15.00 33.43 27.54
N LEU A 464 15.00 32.20 28.03
CA LEU A 464 14.97 30.96 27.26
C LEU A 464 13.73 30.16 27.63
N THR A 465 12.88 29.83 26.64
CA THR A 465 11.72 28.96 26.87
C THR A 465 11.97 27.56 26.35
N LEU A 466 12.08 26.61 27.27
CA LEU A 466 12.15 25.18 26.98
C LEU A 466 10.75 24.64 26.66
N LEU A 467 10.61 24.00 25.51
CA LEU A 467 9.45 23.22 25.11
C LEU A 467 9.73 21.75 25.46
N ILE A 468 8.97 21.19 26.40
CA ILE A 468 9.13 19.82 26.88
C ILE A 468 7.90 19.04 26.46
N ARG A 469 8.07 17.96 25.67
CA ARG A 469 6.92 17.23 25.12
C ARG A 469 7.20 15.76 24.90
N GLY A 470 6.14 14.97 24.82
CA GLY A 470 6.21 13.62 24.24
C GLY A 470 6.61 13.65 22.77
N GLY A 471 7.27 12.59 22.30
CA GLY A 471 7.85 12.54 20.97
C GLY A 471 6.82 12.67 19.84
N ASP A 472 5.63 12.08 20.02
CA ASP A 472 4.50 12.15 19.10
C ASP A 472 3.52 13.31 19.38
N VAL A 473 3.78 14.09 20.42
CA VAL A 473 3.00 15.27 20.80
C VAL A 473 3.46 16.45 19.94
N PRO A 474 2.57 17.15 19.22
CA PRO A 474 2.92 18.34 18.46
C PRO A 474 3.55 19.44 19.33
N ARG A 475 4.41 20.25 18.73
CA ARG A 475 4.96 21.44 19.39
C ARG A 475 3.83 22.42 19.70
N ASP A 476 3.76 22.88 20.94
CA ASP A 476 2.95 24.04 21.30
C ASP A 476 3.88 25.26 21.36
N THR A 477 3.90 26.06 20.30
CA THR A 477 4.76 27.25 20.15
C THR A 477 4.05 28.55 20.56
N GLY A 478 2.75 28.50 20.84
CA GLY A 478 1.97 29.67 21.26
C GLY A 478 1.86 30.71 20.14
N ASP A 479 2.11 31.98 20.48
CA ASP A 479 2.11 33.09 19.51
C ASP A 479 3.46 33.27 18.77
N ALA A 480 4.46 32.45 19.06
CA ALA A 480 5.77 32.55 18.41
C ALA A 480 5.62 32.26 16.90
N HIS A 481 6.08 33.18 16.07
CA HIS A 481 6.17 32.97 14.63
C HIS A 481 7.40 32.11 14.35
N VAL A 482 7.24 30.80 14.56
CA VAL A 482 8.30 29.82 14.34
C VAL A 482 8.34 29.51 12.86
N ASP A 483 9.52 29.56 12.24
CA ASP A 483 9.68 28.96 10.93
C ASP A 483 9.58 27.44 11.13
N GLU A 484 8.40 26.88 10.90
CA GLU A 484 8.16 25.42 10.89
C GLU A 484 8.90 24.72 9.74
N GLN A 485 9.81 25.40 9.03
CA GLN A 485 10.99 24.75 8.48
C GLN A 485 11.78 24.13 9.62
N GLU A 486 11.27 23.00 10.09
CA GLU A 486 12.00 22.05 10.89
C GLU A 486 13.41 21.95 10.28
N VAL A 487 14.40 22.09 11.14
CA VAL A 487 15.70 21.46 10.96
C VAL A 487 15.46 20.12 10.23
N ASP A 488 16.00 19.98 9.02
CA ASP A 488 15.99 18.76 8.19
C ASP A 488 14.68 18.31 7.50
N ARG A 489 13.93 19.19 6.83
CA ARG A 489 13.15 18.68 5.67
C ARG A 489 14.14 18.06 4.68
N PRO A 490 14.02 16.76 4.35
CA PRO A 490 14.96 16.13 3.44
C PRO A 490 15.07 16.91 2.13
N ARG A 491 16.31 17.10 1.66
CA ARG A 491 16.64 17.74 0.38
C ARG A 491 17.14 16.73 -0.63
N SER A 492 17.45 15.52 -0.17
CA SER A 492 17.87 14.39 -0.99
C SER A 492 17.21 13.10 -0.50
N TYR A 493 17.25 12.06 -1.34
CA TYR A 493 16.76 10.73 -0.95
C TYR A 493 17.52 10.14 0.25
N PRO A 494 18.88 10.19 0.31
CA PRO A 494 19.61 9.74 1.49
C PRO A 494 19.20 10.47 2.78
N GLU A 495 19.01 11.80 2.71
CA GLU A 495 18.51 12.57 3.87
C GLU A 495 17.11 12.12 4.30
N LEU A 496 16.24 11.67 3.39
CA LEU A 496 14.93 11.11 3.74
C LEU A 496 15.08 9.78 4.48
N LEU A 497 15.97 8.91 4.01
CA LEU A 497 16.24 7.63 4.69
C LEU A 497 16.83 7.87 6.09
N ASP A 498 17.72 8.85 6.22
CA ASP A 498 18.29 9.23 7.50
C ASP A 498 17.26 9.88 8.44
N ALA A 499 16.35 10.71 7.91
CA ALA A 499 15.24 11.25 8.67
C ALA A 499 14.31 10.16 9.21
N LEU A 500 13.99 9.14 8.40
CA LEU A 500 13.22 7.97 8.84
C LEU A 500 13.93 7.18 9.95
N ARG A 501 15.26 7.03 9.87
CA ARG A 501 16.06 6.35 10.91
C ARG A 501 16.13 7.12 12.22
N GLN A 502 16.17 8.45 12.12
CA GLN A 502 16.37 9.34 13.27
C GLN A 502 15.06 9.88 13.85
N GLN A 503 13.93 9.41 13.34
CA GLN A 503 12.60 9.82 13.77
C GLN A 503 12.48 9.77 15.30
N VAL A 504 11.83 10.79 15.85
CA VAL A 504 11.53 10.87 17.27
C VAL A 504 10.44 9.85 17.58
N GLN A 505 10.67 9.03 18.59
CA GLN A 505 9.75 7.96 18.96
C GLN A 505 8.74 8.46 19.99
N ALA A 506 7.51 7.94 19.97
CA ALA A 506 6.46 8.31 20.93
C ALA A 506 6.84 8.03 22.40
N SER A 507 7.75 7.09 22.65
CA SER A 507 8.27 6.79 23.98
C SER A 507 9.43 7.68 24.42
N GLU A 508 9.82 8.68 23.63
CA GLU A 508 10.81 9.68 24.02
C GLU A 508 10.15 10.94 24.54
N LEU A 509 10.78 11.55 25.54
CA LEU A 509 10.58 12.94 25.87
C LEU A 509 11.60 13.77 25.11
N VAL A 510 11.14 14.83 24.46
CA VAL A 510 11.99 15.78 23.73
C VAL A 510 11.97 17.11 24.45
N VAL A 511 13.16 17.69 24.65
CA VAL A 511 13.32 19.08 25.09
C VAL A 511 13.90 19.87 23.93
N GLU A 512 13.15 20.88 23.52
CA GLU A 512 13.50 21.79 22.43
C GLU A 512 13.47 23.21 22.96
N VAL A 513 14.12 24.13 22.25
CA VAL A 513 14.14 25.55 22.59
C VAL A 513 13.88 26.38 21.35
N VAL A 514 13.14 27.48 21.51
CA VAL A 514 12.92 28.45 20.44
C VAL A 514 13.97 29.55 20.57
N THR A 515 14.80 29.74 19.56
CA THR A 515 15.80 30.81 19.54
C THR A 515 15.13 32.17 19.30
N PRO A 516 15.80 33.29 19.64
CA PRO A 516 15.30 34.63 19.33
C PRO A 516 15.04 34.87 17.83
N ASP A 517 15.76 34.15 16.97
CA ASP A 517 15.62 34.21 15.51
C ASP A 517 14.41 33.39 14.99
N GLY A 518 13.73 32.67 15.88
CA GLY A 518 12.55 31.87 15.57
C GLY A 518 12.85 30.43 15.16
N ASP A 519 14.09 29.96 15.32
CA ASP A 519 14.50 28.58 15.04
C ASP A 519 14.18 27.66 16.23
N VAL A 520 13.92 26.38 15.96
CA VAL A 520 13.75 25.36 17.00
C VAL A 520 14.99 24.48 17.08
N LEU A 521 15.69 24.52 18.22
CA LEU A 521 16.84 23.66 18.48
C LEU A 521 16.44 22.53 19.44
N ARG A 522 16.71 21.28 19.06
CA ARG A 522 16.52 20.12 19.94
C ARG A 522 17.72 19.96 20.87
N LEU A 523 17.49 20.06 22.18
CA LEU A 523 18.54 19.97 23.20
C LEU A 523 18.68 18.56 23.79
N LEU A 524 17.57 17.83 23.94
CA LEU A 524 17.58 16.53 24.61
C LEU A 524 16.51 15.58 24.04
N ARG A 525 16.85 14.29 23.97
CA ARG A 525 15.92 13.16 23.82
C ARG A 525 16.15 12.20 24.97
N THR A 526 15.10 11.86 25.71
CA THR A 526 15.17 10.90 26.82
C THR A 526 14.15 9.79 26.60
N PRO A 527 14.55 8.52 26.45
CA PRO A 527 13.63 7.42 26.26
C PRO A 527 12.93 7.01 27.57
N PHE A 528 11.68 6.55 27.44
CA PHE A 528 10.85 6.04 28.53
C PHE A 528 10.31 4.64 28.19
N ALA A 529 9.85 3.92 29.22
CA ALA A 529 9.21 2.62 29.05
C ALA A 529 7.71 2.72 28.69
N PHE A 530 7.22 3.90 28.31
CA PHE A 530 5.83 4.19 27.98
C PHE A 530 5.81 5.36 26.99
N VAL A 531 4.72 5.51 26.25
CA VAL A 531 4.43 6.72 25.47
C VAL A 531 4.28 7.90 26.43
N VAL A 532 4.93 9.02 26.13
CA VAL A 532 4.75 10.26 26.90
C VAL A 532 3.71 11.10 26.19
N ASP A 533 2.62 11.44 26.87
CA ASP A 533 1.55 12.30 26.34
C ASP A 533 1.61 13.68 27.04
N GLY A 534 1.22 14.73 26.34
CA GLY A 534 1.26 16.11 26.83
C GLY A 534 2.57 16.86 26.57
N ASN A 535 2.52 18.16 26.88
CA ASN A 535 3.63 19.09 26.74
C ASN A 535 3.61 20.11 27.89
N GLU A 536 4.77 20.68 28.19
CA GLU A 536 4.98 21.70 29.20
C GLU A 536 6.00 22.74 28.72
N ARG A 537 5.96 23.92 29.33
CA ARG A 537 6.91 25.00 29.05
C ARG A 537 7.63 25.41 30.32
N VAL A 538 8.94 25.59 30.22
CA VAL A 538 9.77 26.05 31.33
C VAL A 538 10.62 27.21 30.86
N THR A 539 10.46 28.37 31.49
CA THR A 539 11.24 29.57 31.18
C THR A 539 12.41 29.69 32.16
N LEU A 540 13.60 29.96 31.61
CA LEU A 540 14.86 30.13 32.31
C LEU A 540 15.50 31.45 31.90
N GLU A 541 16.28 32.06 32.79
CA GLU A 541 17.18 33.17 32.47
C GLU A 541 18.59 32.61 32.27
N VAL A 542 19.15 32.74 31.06
CA VAL A 542 20.51 32.28 30.76
C VAL A 542 21.51 33.43 30.91
N VAL A 543 22.51 33.25 31.76
CA VAL A 543 23.55 34.26 32.03
C VAL A 543 24.89 33.83 31.46
N VAL A 544 25.71 34.79 31.04
CA VAL A 544 27.10 34.51 30.61
C VAL A 544 27.90 34.05 31.82
N ALA A 545 28.64 32.95 31.68
CA ALA A 545 29.57 32.52 32.72
C ALA A 545 30.60 33.64 32.96
N GLU A 546 30.60 34.24 34.16
CA GLU A 546 31.63 35.21 34.53
C GLU A 546 32.98 34.49 34.62
N ASP A 547 33.96 34.88 33.80
CA ASP A 547 35.37 34.54 34.01
C ASP A 547 35.76 35.08 35.39
N THR A 548 35.80 34.20 36.41
CA THR A 548 36.41 34.53 37.69
C THR A 548 37.92 34.60 37.51
N ASP A 549 38.40 35.77 37.08
CA ASP A 549 39.79 36.19 37.11
C ASP A 549 40.16 36.47 38.58
N GLU A 550 40.56 35.43 39.33
CA GLU A 550 41.16 35.60 40.66
C GLU A 550 42.61 36.09 40.54
N GLY A 551 42.73 37.40 40.33
CA GLY A 551 43.91 38.14 40.73
C GLY A 551 43.96 38.28 42.25
N THR A 552 44.80 37.50 42.91
CA THR A 552 45.36 37.88 44.22
C THR A 552 46.87 38.02 44.12
N GLY A 553 47.32 39.28 44.14
CA GLY A 553 48.71 39.65 44.28
C GLY A 553 49.26 39.31 45.66
N ALA A 554 50.51 38.87 45.68
CA ALA A 554 51.40 39.00 46.83
C ALA A 554 52.79 39.33 46.29
N ASP A 555 53.13 40.62 46.35
CA ASP A 555 54.47 41.15 46.12
C ASP A 555 55.18 41.18 47.49
N GLY A 556 56.38 40.60 47.59
CA GLY A 556 57.09 40.49 48.88
C GLY A 556 58.33 39.59 48.88
N ALA A 557 59.38 40.06 48.19
CA ALA A 557 60.82 39.80 48.31
C ALA A 557 61.38 38.78 49.34
N GLU A 558 62.25 37.85 48.88
CA GLU A 558 63.71 37.84 49.11
C GLU A 558 64.37 36.45 48.83
N ASN A 559 65.18 36.41 47.76
CA ASN A 559 66.57 35.94 47.67
C ASN A 559 67.03 34.50 48.11
N VAL A 560 67.76 33.86 47.18
CA VAL A 560 69.03 33.08 47.29
C VAL A 560 69.02 31.63 46.73
N GLY A 561 69.94 31.38 45.77
CA GLY A 561 70.66 30.11 45.56
C GLY A 561 70.23 29.30 44.33
N GLU A 562 70.82 29.48 43.14
CA GLU A 562 72.07 28.87 42.62
C GLU A 562 72.11 27.33 42.54
N ASP A 563 72.20 26.88 41.27
CA ASP A 563 73.01 25.79 40.71
C ASP A 563 72.72 24.29 40.95
N GLY A 564 72.81 23.55 39.84
CA GLY A 564 73.12 22.11 39.79
C GLY A 564 72.27 21.32 38.78
N ASP A 565 72.66 21.27 37.50
CA ASP A 565 73.28 20.09 36.83
C ASP A 565 72.44 18.79 36.90
N ALA A 566 71.81 18.33 35.81
CA ALA A 566 72.36 17.63 34.65
C ALA A 566 72.23 16.09 34.71
N ALA A 567 71.77 15.57 33.57
CA ALA A 567 72.06 14.25 32.98
C ALA A 567 71.51 12.96 33.63
N GLY A 568 70.62 12.31 32.88
CA GLY A 568 70.99 11.10 32.15
C GLY A 568 70.66 9.76 32.81
N GLY A 569 70.06 8.86 32.02
CA GLY A 569 70.03 7.43 32.33
C GLY A 569 68.92 6.66 31.66
N ALA A 570 69.19 6.14 30.46
CA ALA A 570 68.40 5.13 29.78
C ALA A 570 68.72 3.71 30.31
N GLY A 571 67.82 2.75 30.05
CA GLY A 571 68.04 1.30 30.15
C GLY A 571 66.72 0.59 30.50
N GLU A 572 65.94 0.13 29.52
CA GLU A 572 66.00 -1.18 28.81
C GLU A 572 65.46 -2.39 29.60
N GLU A 573 64.50 -3.04 28.93
CA GLU A 573 64.18 -4.48 28.86
C GLU A 573 63.49 -5.21 30.03
N GLY A 574 62.43 -5.94 29.63
CA GLY A 574 61.73 -6.95 30.43
C GLY A 574 60.42 -7.37 29.76
N ALA A 575 60.52 -8.29 28.80
CA ALA A 575 59.41 -8.97 28.14
C ALA A 575 58.80 -10.09 29.01
N GLU A 576 57.67 -10.63 28.52
CA GLU A 576 56.91 -11.87 28.86
C GLU A 576 55.48 -11.55 29.32
N ASP A 577 54.48 -11.68 28.43
CA ASP A 577 53.71 -12.91 28.13
C ASP A 577 53.15 -13.59 29.38
N ASP A 578 51.83 -13.50 29.60
CA ASP A 578 51.01 -14.72 29.73
C ASP A 578 49.52 -14.44 29.52
N GLU A 579 48.87 -15.40 28.87
CA GLU A 579 47.47 -15.46 28.50
C GLU A 579 46.54 -15.67 29.71
N ARG A 580 45.33 -15.08 29.66
CA ARG A 580 44.05 -15.80 29.78
C ARG A 580 42.83 -14.91 29.59
#